data_AF-A0A0D0CFR6-F1
#
_entry.id   AF-A0A0D0CFR6-F1
#
_cell.length_a   1.000
_cell.length_b   1.000
_cell.length_c   1.000
_cell.angle_alpha   90.00
_cell.angle_beta   90.00
_cell.angle_gamma   90.00
#
_symmetry.space_group_name_H-M   'P 1'
#
loop_
_entity.id
_entity.type
_entity.pdbx_description
1 polymer ?
#
loop_
_entity_poly.entity_id
_entity_poly.type
_entity_poly.pdbx_seq_one_letter_code
_entity_poly.pdbx_strand_id
1 'polypeptide(L)'
;MVHWVQLSSTANRIVTTTILGIAQILTVLRIYLRRRAKRLWWDDVWALLTMLPTLLFTIAMWIRTDTPGLGPLDESHSARIVAYWLVSISFTCSLWAARMSLIFSVIRLIPPLFLLRKITEGTAVVFFLMWAGSLAQKTYVCASDRSWYRLAAPQCHLGEKVAIVELVTDLFADIALAIIPIYLLRGVGISQKKRRMLYMMFGASLLISVVSVIHAVFLLGPSGLLEAITAQAESGIALIVTDLGIPSPYAYRLLGMGRF
;
A
#
# COMPACT_ATOMS: atom_id res chain seq x y z
N MET A 1 11.21 28.98 -6.99
CA MET A 1 9.87 28.52 -7.44
C MET A 1 10.02 27.15 -8.06
N VAL A 2 9.59 26.09 -7.38
CA VAL A 2 9.54 24.75 -7.98
C VAL A 2 8.34 24.73 -8.91
N HIS A 3 8.56 24.64 -10.22
CA HIS A 3 7.50 24.42 -11.19
C HIS A 3 7.04 22.96 -11.05
N TRP A 4 5.91 22.75 -10.37
CA TRP A 4 5.29 21.43 -10.26
C TRP A 4 4.72 21.04 -11.62
N VAL A 5 5.14 19.89 -12.16
CA VAL A 5 4.61 19.35 -13.42
C VAL A 5 3.12 19.02 -13.21
N GLN A 6 2.24 19.71 -13.94
CA GLN A 6 0.82 19.37 -13.98
C GLN A 6 0.62 18.21 -14.95
N LEU A 7 0.52 16.99 -14.41
CA LEU A 7 0.20 15.81 -15.22
C LEU A 7 -1.28 15.92 -15.69
N SER A 8 -1.53 15.68 -16.98
CA SER A 8 -2.89 15.64 -17.51
C SER A 8 -3.74 14.59 -16.76
N SER A 9 -4.97 14.96 -16.38
CA SER A 9 -5.92 14.07 -15.68
C SER A 9 -6.15 12.75 -16.44
N THR A 10 -6.12 12.80 -17.79
CA THR A 10 -6.27 11.62 -18.65
C THR A 10 -5.05 10.70 -18.56
N ALA A 11 -3.85 11.26 -18.60
CA ALA A 11 -2.61 10.49 -18.45
C ALA A 11 -2.56 9.81 -17.07
N ASN A 12 -2.99 10.53 -16.02
CA ASN A 12 -3.11 9.97 -14.69
C ASN A 12 -4.06 8.77 -14.64
N ARG A 13 -5.29 8.91 -15.16
CA ARG A 13 -6.28 7.82 -15.21
C ARG A 13 -5.73 6.57 -15.88
N ILE A 14 -5.05 6.73 -17.02
CA ILE A 14 -4.47 5.61 -17.77
C ILE A 14 -3.38 4.93 -16.94
N VAL A 15 -2.41 5.69 -16.42
CA VAL A 15 -1.26 5.15 -15.68
C VAL A 15 -1.72 4.42 -14.44
N THR A 16 -2.58 5.04 -13.62
CA THR A 16 -2.96 4.44 -12.34
C THR A 16 -3.90 3.26 -12.50
N THR A 17 -4.85 3.32 -13.43
CA THR A 17 -5.73 2.17 -13.74
C THR A 17 -4.91 0.99 -14.29
N THR A 18 -3.87 1.26 -15.08
CA THR A 18 -3.00 0.20 -15.61
C THR A 18 -2.16 -0.44 -14.50
N ILE A 19 -1.49 0.36 -13.67
CA ILE A 19 -0.65 -0.14 -12.57
C ILE A 19 -1.51 -0.94 -11.57
N LEU A 20 -2.63 -0.37 -11.14
CA LEU A 20 -3.53 -1.03 -10.18
C LEU A 20 -4.17 -2.27 -10.81
N GLY A 21 -4.57 -2.23 -12.08
CA GLY A 21 -5.11 -3.39 -12.80
C GLY A 21 -4.12 -4.55 -12.88
N ILE A 22 -2.85 -4.27 -13.19
CA ILE A 22 -1.77 -5.27 -13.18
C ILE A 22 -1.62 -5.84 -11.76
N ALA A 23 -1.57 -4.98 -10.74
CA ALA A 23 -1.46 -5.41 -9.34
C ALA A 23 -2.60 -6.36 -8.94
N GLN A 24 -3.84 -6.02 -9.29
CA GLN A 24 -5.03 -6.83 -9.01
C GLN A 24 -4.96 -8.21 -9.68
N ILE A 25 -4.55 -8.26 -10.96
CA ILE A 25 -4.36 -9.52 -11.68
C ILE A 25 -3.29 -10.39 -11.00
N LEU A 26 -2.18 -9.79 -10.56
CA LEU A 26 -1.13 -10.49 -9.83
C LEU A 26 -1.64 -11.06 -8.50
N THR A 27 -2.45 -10.31 -7.75
CA THR A 27 -3.04 -10.78 -6.49
C THR A 27 -3.98 -11.97 -6.73
N VAL A 28 -4.86 -11.89 -7.73
CA VAL A 28 -5.77 -12.99 -8.09
C VAL A 28 -4.98 -14.23 -8.50
N LEU A 29 -3.94 -14.06 -9.33
CA LEU A 29 -3.08 -15.16 -9.75
C LEU A 29 -2.35 -15.80 -8.55
N ARG A 30 -1.81 -14.99 -7.63
CA ARG A 30 -1.19 -15.46 -6.39
C ARG A 30 -2.15 -16.32 -5.58
N ILE A 31 -3.36 -15.82 -5.32
CA ILE A 31 -4.37 -16.52 -4.52
C ILE A 31 -4.77 -17.82 -5.21
N TYR A 32 -5.01 -17.78 -6.52
CA TYR A 32 -5.35 -18.97 -7.31
C TYR A 32 -4.27 -20.05 -7.23
N LEU A 33 -3.02 -19.69 -7.48
CA LEU A 33 -1.89 -20.62 -7.44
C LEU A 33 -1.69 -21.23 -6.04
N ARG A 34 -1.85 -20.43 -4.99
CA ARG A 34 -1.69 -20.90 -3.59
C ARG A 34 -2.87 -21.72 -3.10
N ARG A 35 -4.09 -21.37 -3.51
CA ARG A 35 -5.29 -22.18 -3.27
C ARG A 35 -5.15 -23.55 -3.92
N ARG A 36 -4.71 -23.60 -5.18
CA ARG A 36 -4.40 -24.86 -5.88
C ARG A 36 -3.33 -25.67 -5.17
N ALA A 37 -2.30 -25.00 -4.64
CA ALA A 37 -1.23 -25.65 -3.88
C ALA A 37 -1.62 -26.01 -2.42
N LYS A 38 -2.84 -25.70 -1.96
CA LYS A 38 -3.31 -25.85 -0.56
C LYS A 38 -2.36 -25.19 0.46
N ARG A 39 -1.82 -24.02 0.12
CA ARG A 39 -0.81 -23.28 0.91
C ARG A 39 -1.27 -21.88 1.34
N LEU A 40 -2.59 -21.65 1.36
CA LEU A 40 -3.18 -20.41 1.84
C LEU A 40 -2.77 -20.14 3.29
N TRP A 41 -2.51 -18.88 3.58
CA TRP A 41 -2.13 -18.43 4.91
C TRP A 41 -2.65 -17.02 5.18
N TRP A 42 -2.46 -16.53 6.41
CA TRP A 42 -2.87 -15.18 6.80
C TRP A 42 -2.31 -14.08 5.90
N ASP A 43 -1.12 -14.27 5.30
CA ASP A 43 -0.55 -13.32 4.34
C ASP A 43 -1.41 -13.14 3.09
N ASP A 44 -2.14 -14.18 2.66
CA ASP A 44 -3.05 -14.13 1.51
C ASP A 44 -4.38 -13.43 1.84
N VAL A 45 -4.84 -13.53 3.09
CA VAL A 45 -6.01 -12.77 3.58
C VAL A 45 -5.71 -11.27 3.54
N TRP A 46 -4.53 -10.89 4.02
CA TRP A 46 -4.08 -9.49 3.96
C TRP A 46 -3.88 -9.00 2.53
N ALA A 47 -3.37 -9.83 1.62
CA ALA A 47 -3.27 -9.46 0.21
C ALA A 47 -4.67 -9.20 -0.42
N LEU A 48 -5.67 -10.00 -0.09
CA LEU A 48 -7.05 -9.75 -0.50
C LEU A 48 -7.62 -8.48 0.13
N LEU A 49 -7.32 -8.24 1.41
CA LEU A 49 -7.68 -7.00 2.11
C LEU A 49 -6.93 -5.77 1.59
N THR A 50 -5.81 -5.90 0.87
CA THR A 50 -5.19 -4.81 0.10
C THR A 50 -5.85 -4.63 -1.27
N MET A 51 -6.27 -5.73 -1.89
CA MET A 51 -6.91 -5.74 -3.21
C MET A 51 -8.27 -5.00 -3.20
N LEU A 52 -9.12 -5.23 -2.18
CA LEU A 52 -10.45 -4.60 -2.13
C LEU A 52 -10.39 -3.06 -1.99
N PRO A 53 -9.61 -2.48 -1.06
CA PRO A 53 -9.48 -1.03 -0.97
C PRO A 53 -8.82 -0.43 -2.20
N THR A 54 -7.81 -1.07 -2.82
CA THR A 54 -7.22 -0.54 -4.05
C THR A 54 -8.20 -0.52 -5.24
N LEU A 55 -9.17 -1.44 -5.28
CA LEU A 55 -10.28 -1.39 -6.24
C LEU A 55 -11.21 -0.19 -5.97
N LEU A 56 -11.62 0.00 -4.71
CA LEU A 56 -12.42 1.16 -4.30
C LEU A 56 -11.70 2.49 -4.57
N PHE A 57 -10.39 2.51 -4.34
CA PHE A 57 -9.51 3.63 -4.60
C PHE A 57 -9.52 4.01 -6.09
N THR A 58 -9.47 3.02 -6.98
CA THR A 58 -9.55 3.22 -8.43
C THR A 58 -10.89 3.83 -8.82
N ILE A 59 -12.00 3.25 -8.36
CA ILE A 59 -13.36 3.75 -8.65
C ILE A 59 -13.53 5.19 -8.15
N ALA A 60 -13.14 5.45 -6.90
CA ALA A 60 -13.24 6.77 -6.30
C ALA A 60 -12.38 7.82 -7.03
N MET A 61 -11.22 7.45 -7.55
CA MET A 61 -10.41 8.36 -8.36
C MET A 61 -11.12 8.75 -9.66
N TRP A 62 -11.74 7.79 -10.35
CA TRP A 62 -12.49 8.08 -11.57
C TRP A 62 -13.61 9.09 -11.31
N ILE A 63 -14.37 8.92 -10.23
CA ILE A 63 -15.42 9.86 -9.78
C ILE A 63 -14.82 11.23 -9.46
N ARG A 64 -13.70 11.27 -8.72
CA ARG A 64 -13.08 12.53 -8.29
C ARG A 64 -12.52 13.36 -9.45
N THR A 65 -12.00 12.69 -10.48
CA THR A 65 -11.41 13.33 -11.66
C THR A 65 -12.43 13.61 -12.76
N ASP A 66 -13.68 13.19 -12.57
CA ASP A 66 -14.76 13.40 -13.51
C ASP A 66 -15.22 14.85 -13.47
N THR A 67 -14.89 15.61 -14.51
CA THR A 67 -15.20 17.03 -14.67
C THR A 67 -15.83 17.27 -16.04
N PRO A 68 -16.69 18.30 -16.19
CA PRO A 68 -17.36 18.58 -17.46
C PRO A 68 -16.34 18.69 -18.61
N GLY A 69 -16.46 17.79 -19.59
CA GLY A 69 -15.58 17.69 -20.76
C GLY A 69 -14.42 16.67 -20.67
N LEU A 70 -14.20 16.03 -19.52
CA LEU A 70 -13.12 15.03 -19.31
C LEU A 70 -13.63 13.62 -19.00
N GLY A 71 -14.90 13.44 -18.64
CA GLY A 71 -15.45 12.12 -18.45
C GLY A 71 -16.96 12.02 -18.66
N PRO A 72 -17.49 10.78 -18.68
CA PRO A 72 -18.80 10.51 -19.23
C PRO A 72 -19.96 10.65 -18.23
N LEU A 73 -19.67 10.90 -16.95
CA LEU A 73 -20.63 10.73 -15.86
C LEU A 73 -21.16 12.05 -15.28
N ASP A 74 -20.50 13.18 -15.55
CA ASP A 74 -20.80 14.51 -14.97
C ASP A 74 -21.19 14.42 -13.48
N GLU A 75 -20.30 13.81 -12.70
CA GLU A 75 -20.57 13.43 -11.32
C GLU A 75 -20.96 14.61 -10.41
N SER A 76 -21.94 14.35 -9.54
CA SER A 76 -22.42 15.33 -8.57
C SER A 76 -21.32 15.75 -7.58
N HIS A 77 -21.43 16.96 -7.07
CA HIS A 77 -20.50 17.47 -6.06
C HIS A 77 -20.49 16.61 -4.77
N SER A 78 -21.64 16.06 -4.37
CA SER A 78 -21.74 15.06 -3.30
C SER A 78 -20.97 13.77 -3.58
N ALA A 79 -21.00 13.27 -4.82
CA ALA A 79 -20.25 12.07 -5.21
C ALA A 79 -18.74 12.30 -5.10
N ARG A 80 -18.25 13.51 -5.44
CA ARG A 80 -16.83 13.86 -5.28
C ARG A 80 -16.38 13.94 -3.81
N ILE A 81 -17.25 14.35 -2.88
CA ILE A 81 -16.98 14.31 -1.43
C ILE A 81 -16.84 12.86 -0.96
N VAL A 82 -17.77 11.98 -1.35
CA VAL A 82 -17.71 10.54 -1.02
C VAL A 82 -16.46 9.91 -1.62
N ALA A 83 -16.12 10.26 -2.85
CA ALA A 83 -14.91 9.81 -3.51
C ALA A 83 -13.64 10.23 -2.76
N TYR A 84 -13.56 11.46 -2.24
CA TYR A 84 -12.44 11.87 -1.38
C TYR A 84 -12.28 10.95 -0.16
N TRP A 85 -13.38 10.66 0.54
CA TRP A 85 -13.37 9.76 1.70
C TRP A 85 -12.91 8.35 1.34
N LEU A 86 -13.45 7.79 0.26
CA LEU A 86 -13.07 6.48 -0.25
C LEU A 86 -11.59 6.44 -0.63
N VAL A 87 -11.07 7.51 -1.25
CA VAL A 87 -9.65 7.65 -1.56
C VAL A 87 -8.85 7.62 -0.24
N SER A 88 -9.06 8.57 0.65
CA SER A 88 -8.25 8.72 1.88
C SER A 88 -8.23 7.45 2.76
N ILE A 89 -9.39 6.82 2.94
CA ILE A 89 -9.52 5.59 3.73
C ILE A 89 -8.85 4.42 3.00
N SER A 90 -9.13 4.23 1.71
CA SER A 90 -8.64 3.07 0.98
C SER A 90 -7.13 3.11 0.78
N PHE A 91 -6.53 4.29 0.61
CA PHE A 91 -5.07 4.49 0.59
C PHE A 91 -4.43 3.94 1.88
N THR A 92 -4.89 4.46 3.02
CA THR A 92 -4.37 4.09 4.34
C THR A 92 -4.56 2.59 4.60
N CYS A 93 -5.74 2.04 4.30
CA CYS A 93 -6.00 0.61 4.44
C CYS A 93 -5.11 -0.24 3.52
N SER A 94 -4.87 0.18 2.28
CA SER A 94 -4.05 -0.57 1.32
C SER A 94 -2.60 -0.68 1.79
N LEU A 95 -1.99 0.44 2.18
CA LEU A 95 -0.60 0.48 2.64
C LEU A 95 -0.38 -0.36 3.89
N TRP A 96 -1.24 -0.19 4.90
CA TRP A 96 -1.11 -0.94 6.14
C TRP A 96 -1.43 -2.42 5.94
N ALA A 97 -2.38 -2.78 5.08
CA ALA A 97 -2.62 -4.19 4.71
C ALA A 97 -1.42 -4.82 3.98
N ALA A 98 -0.70 -4.06 3.13
CA ALA A 98 0.53 -4.53 2.48
C ALA A 98 1.63 -4.80 3.53
N ARG A 99 1.86 -3.87 4.46
CA ARG A 99 2.81 -4.05 5.59
C ARG A 99 2.42 -5.24 6.48
N MET A 100 1.12 -5.45 6.71
CA MET A 100 0.61 -6.64 7.40
C MET A 100 0.94 -7.92 6.62
N SER A 101 0.66 -7.97 5.33
CA SER A 101 0.99 -9.16 4.51
C SER A 101 2.49 -9.48 4.57
N LEU A 102 3.35 -8.46 4.55
CA LEU A 102 4.81 -8.63 4.70
C LEU A 102 5.18 -9.18 6.08
N ILE A 103 4.69 -8.59 7.18
CA ILE A 103 5.07 -9.06 8.52
C ILE A 103 4.54 -10.47 8.80
N PHE A 104 3.33 -10.82 8.36
CA PHE A 104 2.81 -12.18 8.47
C PHE A 104 3.63 -13.17 7.63
N SER A 105 4.14 -12.74 6.46
CA SER A 105 5.05 -13.54 5.67
C SER A 105 6.38 -13.80 6.40
N VAL A 106 6.90 -12.82 7.15
CA VAL A 106 8.08 -12.99 8.02
C VAL A 106 7.78 -13.93 9.19
N ILE A 107 6.65 -13.77 9.87
CA ILE A 107 6.21 -14.66 10.97
C ILE A 107 6.16 -16.12 10.50
N ARG A 108 5.68 -16.37 9.28
CA ARG A 108 5.65 -17.71 8.67
C ARG A 108 7.03 -18.34 8.50
N LEU A 109 8.06 -17.53 8.26
CA LEU A 109 9.44 -18.00 8.04
C LEU A 109 10.17 -18.34 9.34
N ILE A 110 9.77 -17.70 10.46
CA ILE A 110 10.40 -17.87 11.77
C ILE A 110 9.83 -19.12 12.47
N PRO A 111 10.68 -20.06 12.93
CA PRO A 111 10.19 -21.23 13.67
C PRO A 111 9.55 -20.84 15.01
N PRO A 112 8.54 -21.58 15.50
CA PRO A 112 7.74 -21.22 16.68
C PRO A 112 8.55 -21.09 17.98
N LEU A 113 9.69 -21.75 18.07
CA LEU A 113 10.52 -21.80 19.28
C LEU A 113 11.37 -20.54 19.49
N PHE A 114 11.52 -19.68 18.49
CA PHE A 114 12.39 -18.51 18.56
C PHE A 114 11.68 -17.33 19.24
N LEU A 115 12.36 -16.68 20.18
CA LEU A 115 11.89 -15.42 20.78
C LEU A 115 11.58 -14.35 19.71
N LEU A 116 12.35 -14.36 18.61
CA LEU A 116 12.13 -13.48 17.46
C LEU A 116 10.70 -13.58 16.92
N ARG A 117 10.07 -14.75 16.96
CA ARG A 117 8.68 -14.89 16.49
C ARG A 117 7.70 -14.10 17.36
N LYS A 118 7.85 -14.18 18.69
CA LYS A 118 7.01 -13.41 19.63
C LYS A 118 7.22 -11.91 19.45
N ILE A 119 8.45 -11.48 19.21
CA ILE A 119 8.77 -10.09 18.90
C ILE A 119 8.05 -9.67 17.61
N THR A 120 8.16 -10.44 16.52
CA THR A 120 7.51 -10.13 15.23
C THR A 120 5.97 -10.14 15.33
N GLU A 121 5.38 -11.08 16.09
CA GLU A 121 3.95 -11.10 16.37
C GLU A 121 3.52 -9.85 17.16
N GLY A 122 4.30 -9.43 18.16
CA GLY A 122 4.08 -8.16 18.87
C GLY A 122 4.18 -6.94 17.96
N THR A 123 5.16 -6.91 17.05
CA THR A 123 5.29 -5.85 16.04
C THR A 123 4.07 -5.79 15.12
N ALA A 124 3.46 -6.93 14.77
CA ALA A 124 2.22 -6.94 13.99
C ALA A 124 1.06 -6.29 14.76
N VAL A 125 0.96 -6.48 16.07
CA VAL A 125 -0.02 -5.77 16.91
C VAL A 125 0.26 -4.27 16.91
N VAL A 126 1.52 -3.85 17.04
CA VAL A 126 1.90 -2.43 16.97
C VAL A 126 1.52 -1.83 15.62
N PHE A 127 1.75 -2.53 14.51
CA PHE A 127 1.34 -2.06 13.18
C PHE A 127 -0.17 -1.86 13.08
N PHE A 128 -0.96 -2.75 13.69
CA PHE A 128 -2.41 -2.64 13.68
C PHE A 128 -2.87 -1.40 14.45
N LEU A 129 -2.26 -1.13 15.60
CA LEU A 129 -2.55 0.06 16.39
C LEU A 129 -2.15 1.35 15.66
N MET A 130 -0.99 1.35 14.99
CA MET A 130 -0.55 2.48 14.17
C MET A 130 -1.52 2.74 13.00
N TRP A 131 -1.95 1.70 12.29
CA TRP A 131 -3.00 1.81 11.27
C TRP A 131 -4.29 2.42 11.81
N ALA A 132 -4.80 1.89 12.92
CA ALA A 132 -6.04 2.38 13.53
C ALA A 132 -5.90 3.84 13.99
N GLY A 133 -4.75 4.20 14.57
CA GLY A 133 -4.42 5.56 14.98
C GLY A 133 -4.37 6.54 13.81
N SER A 134 -3.64 6.19 12.75
CA SER A 134 -3.52 7.04 11.54
C SER A 134 -4.85 7.21 10.83
N LEU A 135 -5.67 6.16 10.75
CA LEU A 135 -7.02 6.23 10.18
C LEU A 135 -7.94 7.12 11.04
N ALA A 136 -7.91 6.95 12.37
CA ALA A 136 -8.68 7.77 13.31
C ALA A 136 -8.28 9.25 13.24
N GLN A 137 -6.98 9.54 13.16
CA GLN A 137 -6.48 10.91 13.08
C GLN A 137 -6.92 11.60 11.78
N LYS A 138 -6.75 10.95 10.62
CA LYS A 138 -7.17 11.50 9.31
C LYS A 138 -8.68 11.75 9.28
N THR A 139 -9.46 10.79 9.75
CA THR A 139 -10.93 10.89 9.78
C THR A 139 -11.38 11.98 10.73
N TYR A 140 -10.78 12.10 11.91
CA TYR A 140 -11.09 13.14 12.87
C TYR A 140 -10.84 14.54 12.30
N VAL A 141 -9.65 14.78 11.73
CA VAL A 141 -9.29 16.09 11.16
C VAL A 141 -10.29 16.49 10.07
N CYS A 142 -10.55 15.61 9.10
CA CYS A 142 -11.44 15.93 7.98
C CYS A 142 -12.94 15.95 8.34
N ALA A 143 -13.35 15.29 9.42
CA ALA A 143 -14.73 15.34 9.90
C ALA A 143 -15.00 16.55 10.81
N SER A 144 -13.96 17.03 11.51
CA SER A 144 -14.04 18.16 12.44
C SER A 144 -14.22 19.49 11.73
N ASP A 145 -13.50 19.72 10.62
CA ASP A 145 -13.71 20.85 9.73
C ASP A 145 -14.27 20.37 8.39
N ARG A 146 -15.51 20.78 8.08
CA ARG A 146 -16.21 20.46 6.82
C ARG A 146 -16.19 21.63 5.83
N SER A 147 -15.38 22.67 6.08
CA SER A 147 -15.20 23.81 5.16
C SER A 147 -14.84 23.34 3.74
N TRP A 148 -14.03 22.29 3.64
CA TRP A 148 -13.60 21.69 2.38
C TRP A 148 -14.71 21.07 1.54
N TYR A 149 -15.88 20.75 2.14
CA TYR A 149 -17.02 20.27 1.36
C TYR A 149 -17.44 21.31 0.34
N ARG A 150 -17.35 22.61 0.66
CA ARG A 150 -17.84 23.70 -0.21
C ARG A 150 -16.91 24.05 -1.36
N LEU A 151 -15.71 23.46 -1.43
CA LEU A 151 -14.76 23.72 -2.50
C LEU A 151 -15.26 23.12 -3.82
N ALA A 152 -14.96 23.81 -4.94
CA ALA A 152 -15.27 23.31 -6.28
C ALA A 152 -14.60 21.95 -6.56
N ALA A 153 -13.41 21.73 -5.98
CA ALA A 153 -12.74 20.45 -5.88
C ALA A 153 -12.64 20.05 -4.40
N PRO A 154 -13.56 19.19 -3.89
CA PRO A 154 -13.56 18.79 -2.48
C PRO A 154 -12.25 18.09 -2.10
N GLN A 155 -11.52 18.70 -1.17
CA GLN A 155 -10.27 18.16 -0.64
C GLN A 155 -10.01 18.69 0.77
N CYS A 156 -9.97 17.79 1.75
CA CYS A 156 -9.56 18.13 3.10
C CYS A 156 -8.04 18.33 3.17
N HIS A 157 -7.62 19.40 3.84
CA HIS A 157 -6.23 19.66 4.16
C HIS A 157 -5.91 19.01 5.53
N LEU A 158 -5.16 17.91 5.50
CA LEU A 158 -4.82 17.14 6.70
C LEU A 158 -3.85 17.89 7.63
N GLY A 159 -3.05 18.80 7.08
CA GLY A 159 -2.09 19.60 7.81
C GLY A 159 -0.80 18.86 8.17
N GLU A 160 0.22 19.65 8.55
CA GLU A 160 1.58 19.18 8.78
C GLU A 160 1.68 18.12 9.88
N LYS A 161 0.90 18.27 10.97
CA LYS A 161 0.92 17.33 12.10
C LYS A 161 0.51 15.92 11.70
N VAL A 162 -0.47 15.78 10.80
CA VAL A 162 -0.91 14.46 10.33
C VAL A 162 0.15 13.85 9.42
N ALA A 163 0.72 14.65 8.52
CA ALA A 163 1.79 14.20 7.61
C ALA A 163 3.03 13.73 8.39
N ILE A 164 3.43 14.42 9.47
CA ILE A 164 4.55 14.02 10.32
C ILE A 164 4.26 12.67 11.01
N VAL A 165 3.08 12.50 11.61
CA VAL A 165 2.71 11.24 12.28
C VAL A 165 2.71 10.09 11.29
N GLU A 166 2.10 10.29 10.13
CA GLU A 166 2.06 9.30 9.06
C GLU A 166 3.46 8.88 8.62
N LEU A 167 4.33 9.85 8.27
CA LEU A 167 5.70 9.58 7.86
C LEU A 167 6.51 8.84 8.94
N VAL A 168 6.37 9.23 10.21
CA VAL A 168 7.08 8.58 11.32
C VAL A 168 6.60 7.14 11.52
N THR A 169 5.29 6.90 11.49
CA THR A 169 4.74 5.54 11.61
C THR A 169 5.14 4.65 10.44
N ASP A 170 5.20 5.23 9.25
CA ASP A 170 5.62 4.57 8.01
C ASP A 170 7.08 4.15 8.07
N LEU A 171 7.98 5.09 8.41
CA LEU A 171 9.40 4.82 8.59
C LEU A 171 9.64 3.77 9.68
N PHE A 172 8.94 3.86 10.81
CA PHE A 172 9.06 2.85 11.86
C PHE A 172 8.69 1.46 11.35
N ALA A 173 7.57 1.34 10.63
CA ALA A 173 7.12 0.07 10.10
C ALA A 173 8.10 -0.51 9.08
N ASP A 174 8.62 0.32 8.18
CA ASP A 174 9.56 -0.11 7.15
C ASP A 174 10.92 -0.50 7.76
N ILE A 175 11.40 0.21 8.79
CA ILE A 175 12.60 -0.15 9.56
C ILE A 175 12.40 -1.50 10.27
N ALA A 176 11.26 -1.71 10.91
CA ALA A 176 10.96 -2.99 11.56
C ALA A 176 10.91 -4.15 10.55
N LEU A 177 10.27 -3.94 9.39
CA LEU A 177 10.20 -4.90 8.29
C LEU A 177 11.57 -5.16 7.64
N ALA A 178 12.52 -4.22 7.73
CA ALA A 178 13.89 -4.42 7.28
C ALA A 178 14.77 -5.15 8.31
N ILE A 179 14.73 -4.73 9.58
CA ILE A 179 15.62 -5.25 10.63
C ILE A 179 15.29 -6.71 10.97
N ILE A 180 14.01 -7.08 11.05
CA ILE A 180 13.60 -8.43 11.47
C ILE A 180 14.14 -9.51 10.49
N PRO A 181 13.97 -9.39 9.15
CA PRO A 181 14.59 -10.29 8.19
C PRO A 181 16.12 -10.32 8.25
N ILE A 182 16.78 -9.16 8.44
CA ILE A 182 18.25 -9.08 8.54
C ILE A 182 18.74 -9.86 9.78
N TYR A 183 18.05 -9.71 10.91
CA TYR A 183 18.39 -10.46 12.12
C TYR A 183 18.21 -11.97 11.91
N LEU A 184 17.12 -12.37 11.25
CA LEU A 184 16.89 -13.76 10.88
C LEU A 184 18.02 -14.31 9.99
N LEU A 185 18.49 -13.52 9.01
CA LEU A 185 19.59 -13.88 8.11
C LEU A 185 20.95 -14.10 8.80
N ARG A 186 21.17 -13.55 9.99
CA ARG A 186 22.39 -13.80 10.79
C ARG A 186 22.40 -15.19 11.43
N GLY A 187 21.25 -15.88 11.48
CA GLY A 187 21.15 -17.24 12.01
C GLY A 187 21.80 -18.29 11.10
N VAL A 188 22.65 -19.14 11.67
CA VAL A 188 23.31 -20.25 10.95
C VAL A 188 22.25 -21.31 10.55
N GLY A 189 22.18 -21.67 9.26
CA GLY A 189 21.36 -22.80 8.78
C GLY A 189 20.11 -22.46 7.96
N ILE A 190 19.93 -21.22 7.49
CA ILE A 190 18.79 -20.87 6.62
C ILE A 190 19.01 -21.38 5.20
N SER A 191 18.01 -22.08 4.63
CA SER A 191 18.05 -22.54 3.25
C SER A 191 18.09 -21.38 2.24
N GLN A 192 18.80 -21.56 1.12
CA GLN A 192 18.96 -20.52 0.08
C GLN A 192 17.63 -19.93 -0.42
N LYS A 193 16.57 -20.73 -0.45
CA LYS A 193 15.22 -20.29 -0.84
C LYS A 193 14.65 -19.28 0.16
N LYS A 194 14.75 -19.55 1.47
CA LYS A 194 14.31 -18.64 2.52
C LYS A 194 15.14 -17.36 2.52
N ARG A 195 16.45 -17.48 2.32
CA ARG A 195 17.37 -16.33 2.22
C ARG A 195 16.98 -15.38 1.08
N ARG A 196 16.67 -15.92 -0.10
CA ARG A 196 16.18 -15.13 -1.24
C ARG A 196 14.87 -14.41 -0.92
N MET A 197 13.91 -15.08 -0.27
CA MET A 197 12.66 -14.46 0.13
C MET A 197 12.88 -13.28 1.09
N LEU A 198 13.80 -13.42 2.06
CA LEU A 198 14.11 -12.36 3.01
C LEU A 198 14.75 -11.13 2.32
N TYR A 199 15.62 -11.34 1.34
CA TYR A 199 16.15 -10.22 0.53
C TYR A 199 15.07 -9.54 -0.30
N MET A 200 14.13 -10.29 -0.88
CA MET A 200 13.00 -9.70 -1.60
C MET A 200 12.10 -8.88 -0.68
N MET A 201 11.84 -9.35 0.54
CA MET A 201 11.05 -8.62 1.56
C MET A 201 11.75 -7.34 2.04
N PHE A 202 13.08 -7.37 2.17
CA PHE A 202 13.85 -6.17 2.50
C PHE A 202 13.85 -5.14 1.34
N GLY A 203 14.05 -5.60 0.11
CA GLY A 203 13.96 -4.73 -1.07
C GLY A 203 12.55 -4.14 -1.24
N ALA A 204 11.53 -4.95 -0.95
CA ALA A 204 10.13 -4.55 -0.91
C ALA A 204 9.87 -3.40 0.07
N SER A 205 10.29 -3.54 1.34
CA SER A 205 10.09 -2.50 2.35
C SER A 205 10.85 -1.22 2.01
N LEU A 206 12.06 -1.33 1.45
CA LEU A 206 12.83 -0.16 1.02
C LEU A 206 12.14 0.58 -0.13
N LEU A 207 11.62 -0.15 -1.12
CA LEU A 207 10.90 0.45 -2.26
C LEU A 207 9.64 1.19 -1.78
N ILE A 208 8.86 0.57 -0.89
CA ILE A 208 7.67 1.21 -0.30
C ILE A 208 8.07 2.49 0.44
N SER A 209 9.13 2.44 1.25
CA SER A 209 9.62 3.59 2.00
C SER A 209 10.02 4.77 1.10
N VAL A 210 10.73 4.50 0.00
CA VAL A 210 11.11 5.54 -0.97
C VAL A 210 9.88 6.20 -1.58
N VAL A 211 8.86 5.42 -1.95
CA VAL A 211 7.64 5.96 -2.56
C VAL A 211 6.80 6.72 -1.52
N SER A 212 6.75 6.27 -0.27
CA SER A 212 6.10 6.96 0.85
C SER A 212 6.72 8.34 1.11
N VAL A 213 8.04 8.46 1.09
CA VAL A 213 8.73 9.76 1.20
C VAL A 213 8.35 10.69 0.04
N ILE A 214 8.31 10.16 -1.19
CA ILE A 214 7.89 10.94 -2.36
C ILE A 214 6.44 11.41 -2.17
N HIS A 215 5.54 10.54 -1.76
CA HIS A 215 4.14 10.89 -1.49
C HIS A 215 4.02 11.97 -0.40
N ALA A 216 4.75 11.84 0.71
CA ALA A 216 4.75 12.81 1.80
C ALA A 216 5.18 14.22 1.35
N VAL A 217 6.17 14.32 0.45
CA VAL A 217 6.58 15.60 -0.15
C VAL A 217 5.43 16.23 -0.95
N PHE A 218 4.70 15.45 -1.73
CA PHE A 218 3.56 15.96 -2.50
C PHE A 218 2.32 16.23 -1.65
N LEU A 219 2.13 15.49 -0.56
CA LEU A 219 1.07 15.71 0.44
C LEU A 219 1.21 17.07 1.14
N LEU A 220 2.44 17.50 1.41
CA LEU A 220 2.75 18.82 1.97
C LEU A 220 2.73 19.95 0.91
N GLY A 221 2.66 19.60 -0.37
CA GLY A 221 2.65 20.55 -1.48
C GLY A 221 1.30 21.24 -1.69
N PRO A 222 1.27 22.36 -2.43
CA PRO A 222 0.02 23.09 -2.72
C PRO A 222 -0.92 22.35 -3.70
N SER A 223 -0.45 21.25 -4.30
CA SER A 223 -1.11 20.56 -5.42
C SER A 223 -1.77 19.25 -4.98
N GLY A 224 -3.04 19.32 -4.61
CA GLY A 224 -3.82 18.16 -4.18
C GLY A 224 -4.06 17.07 -5.23
N LEU A 225 -3.90 17.38 -6.52
CA LEU A 225 -3.94 16.37 -7.57
C LEU A 225 -2.69 15.46 -7.51
N LEU A 226 -1.49 16.02 -7.37
CA LEU A 226 -0.24 15.26 -7.31
C LEU A 226 -0.18 14.35 -6.07
N GLU A 227 -0.73 14.80 -4.94
CA GLU A 227 -0.97 13.98 -3.75
C GLU A 227 -1.77 12.72 -4.10
N ALA A 228 -2.91 12.87 -4.79
CA ALA A 228 -3.73 11.73 -5.18
C ALA A 228 -3.04 10.78 -6.19
N ILE A 229 -2.20 11.31 -7.08
CA ILE A 229 -1.42 10.51 -8.06
C ILE A 229 -0.37 9.68 -7.33
N THR A 230 0.39 10.32 -6.45
CA THR A 230 1.47 9.67 -5.70
C THR A 230 0.93 8.61 -4.73
N ALA A 231 -0.22 8.87 -4.11
CA ALA A 231 -0.93 7.88 -3.30
C ALA A 231 -1.33 6.61 -4.09
N GLN A 232 -1.71 6.77 -5.36
CA GLN A 232 -2.04 5.65 -6.27
C GLN A 232 -0.82 4.87 -6.69
N ALA A 233 0.24 5.57 -7.09
CA ALA A 233 1.50 4.92 -7.42
C ALA A 233 2.02 4.12 -6.20
N GLU A 234 1.97 4.71 -5.02
CA GLU A 234 2.39 4.07 -3.77
C GLU A 234 1.56 2.83 -3.44
N SER A 235 0.24 2.94 -3.46
CA SER A 235 -0.65 1.80 -3.17
C SER A 235 -0.47 0.67 -4.19
N GLY A 236 -0.33 1.02 -5.47
CA GLY A 236 -0.13 0.04 -6.54
C GLY A 236 1.22 -0.66 -6.42
N ILE A 237 2.29 0.09 -6.16
CA ILE A 237 3.63 -0.47 -5.93
C ILE A 237 3.60 -1.37 -4.70
N ALA A 238 2.99 -0.94 -3.59
CA ALA A 238 2.88 -1.74 -2.38
C ALA A 238 2.16 -3.09 -2.62
N LEU A 239 1.07 -3.09 -3.40
CA LEU A 239 0.36 -4.32 -3.77
C LEU A 239 1.20 -5.23 -4.68
N ILE A 240 1.81 -4.68 -5.74
CA ILE A 240 2.71 -5.44 -6.64
C ILE A 240 3.85 -6.07 -5.84
N VAL A 241 4.49 -5.29 -4.98
CA VAL A 241 5.59 -5.73 -4.13
C VAL A 241 5.15 -6.83 -3.16
N THR A 242 3.96 -6.69 -2.57
CA THR A 242 3.37 -7.70 -1.70
C THR A 242 3.15 -9.01 -2.45
N ASP A 243 2.75 -8.96 -3.71
CA ASP A 243 2.52 -10.14 -4.56
C ASP A 243 3.82 -10.76 -5.10
N LEU A 244 4.82 -9.95 -5.42
CA LEU A 244 6.13 -10.39 -5.94
C LEU A 244 7.09 -10.85 -4.83
N GLY A 245 6.94 -10.34 -3.61
CA GLY A 245 7.80 -10.67 -2.46
C GLY A 245 7.74 -12.14 -2.04
N ILE A 246 6.82 -12.91 -2.64
CA ILE A 246 6.63 -14.32 -2.33
C ILE A 246 6.59 -15.12 -3.63
N PRO A 247 7.72 -15.24 -4.33
CA PRO A 247 7.75 -16.13 -5.47
C PRO A 247 7.54 -17.55 -4.94
N SER A 248 6.31 -18.05 -5.14
CA SER A 248 6.01 -19.44 -4.90
C SER A 248 6.94 -20.26 -5.79
N PRO A 249 7.39 -21.45 -5.36
CA PRO A 249 8.14 -22.35 -6.24
C PRO A 249 7.40 -22.66 -7.56
N TYR A 250 6.08 -22.40 -7.62
CA TYR A 250 5.28 -22.45 -8.85
C TYR A 250 5.51 -21.26 -9.79
N ALA A 251 5.65 -20.03 -9.28
CA ALA A 251 5.93 -18.85 -10.10
C ALA A 251 7.29 -18.95 -10.82
N TYR A 252 8.32 -19.46 -10.12
CA TYR A 252 9.62 -19.74 -10.74
C TYR A 252 9.57 -20.85 -11.80
N ARG A 253 8.69 -21.85 -11.63
CA ARG A 253 8.47 -22.91 -12.62
C ARG A 253 7.66 -22.42 -13.82
N LEU A 254 6.68 -21.54 -13.60
CA LEU A 254 5.82 -20.97 -14.65
C LEU A 254 6.57 -19.95 -15.51
N LEU A 255 7.46 -19.15 -14.90
CA LEU A 255 8.31 -18.18 -15.60
C LEU A 255 9.52 -18.83 -16.31
N GLY A 256 9.58 -20.17 -16.41
CA GLY A 256 10.66 -20.87 -17.11
C GLY A 256 12.05 -20.78 -16.46
N MET A 257 12.20 -20.08 -15.33
CA MET A 257 13.47 -19.88 -14.62
C MET A 257 13.82 -21.05 -13.67
N GLY A 258 13.23 -22.22 -13.90
CA GLY A 258 13.33 -23.40 -13.05
C GLY A 258 14.24 -24.49 -13.62
N ARG A 259 15.51 -24.16 -13.91
CA ARG A 259 16.60 -25.14 -14.01
C ARG A 259 17.78 -24.63 -13.19
N PHE A 260 17.79 -24.86 -11.88
CA PHE A 260 18.97 -24.99 -11.00
C PHE A 260 18.52 -25.55 -9.64
#